data_AF-A0ABD0QCJ5-F1
#
_entry.id   AF-A0ABD0QCJ5-F1
#
_cell.length_a   1.000
_cell.length_b   1.000
_cell.length_c   1.000
_cell.angle_alpha   90.00
_cell.angle_beta   90.00
_cell.angle_gamma   90.00
#
_symmetry.space_group_name_H-M   'P 1'
#
loop_
_entity.id
_entity.type
_entity.pdbx_description
1 polymer ?
#
loop_
_entity_poly.entity_id
_entity_poly.type
_entity_poly.pdbx_seq_one_letter_code
_entity_poly.pdbx_strand_id
1 'polypeptide(L)'
;SWRRSRDSVVRRLKELRDVLCKLGRALPWLRGGTVEPNTVVQLVDDILKNRRALLMRAVKNYEKELQNESQTAQTTECDSEPSESNRSDSPSSKTLDLMDPIQAECEGPSYKEATGCQLPPNHWSKSHLFLPPCRVDAPQPEVTGDEDISDSEIDSYIRSQDEIEMYLKVRKKLKET
;
A
#
# COMPACT_ATOMS: atom_id res chain seq x y z
N SER A 1 -28.20 -26.24 -5.66
CA SER A 1 -26.75 -26.33 -5.41
C SER A 1 -25.92 -26.05 -6.68
N TRP A 2 -26.17 -26.75 -7.79
CA TRP A 2 -25.40 -26.68 -9.05
C TRP A 2 -25.24 -25.29 -9.71
N ARG A 3 -26.26 -24.43 -9.70
CA ARG A 3 -26.14 -23.08 -10.30
C ARG A 3 -25.07 -22.21 -9.60
N ARG A 4 -25.07 -22.19 -8.27
CA ARG A 4 -24.05 -21.47 -7.46
C ARG A 4 -22.63 -21.94 -7.77
N SER A 5 -22.43 -23.24 -8.00
CA SER A 5 -21.12 -23.77 -8.39
C SER A 5 -20.71 -23.28 -9.78
N ARG A 6 -21.62 -23.31 -10.77
CA ARG A 6 -21.34 -22.80 -12.12
C ARG A 6 -20.97 -21.32 -12.14
N ASP A 7 -21.70 -20.51 -11.38
CA ASP A 7 -21.43 -19.07 -11.26
C ASP A 7 -20.06 -18.82 -10.64
N SER A 8 -19.67 -19.62 -9.63
CA SER A 8 -18.34 -19.52 -9.03
C SER A 8 -17.21 -19.90 -9.99
N VAL A 9 -17.39 -20.93 -10.82
CA VAL A 9 -16.40 -21.34 -11.84
C VAL A 9 -16.21 -20.24 -12.88
N VAL A 10 -17.30 -19.69 -13.41
CA VAL A 10 -17.24 -18.60 -14.39
C VAL A 10 -16.52 -17.38 -13.80
N ARG A 11 -16.80 -17.05 -12.53
CA ARG A 11 -16.11 -15.97 -11.83
C ARG A 11 -14.61 -16.23 -11.69
N ARG A 12 -14.22 -17.43 -11.26
CA ARG A 12 -12.81 -17.81 -11.09
C ARG A 12 -12.04 -17.82 -12.41
N LEU A 13 -12.68 -18.24 -13.51
CA LEU A 13 -12.08 -18.18 -14.83
C LEU A 13 -11.83 -16.75 -15.28
N LYS A 14 -12.77 -15.83 -15.01
CA LYS A 14 -12.58 -14.40 -15.26
C LYS A 14 -11.40 -13.85 -14.44
N GLU A 15 -11.40 -14.08 -13.13
CA GLU A 15 -10.32 -13.65 -12.22
C GLU A 15 -8.95 -14.16 -12.69
N LEU A 16 -8.86 -15.44 -13.07
CA LEU A 16 -7.61 -16.04 -13.54
C LEU A 16 -7.16 -15.45 -14.88
N ARG A 17 -8.09 -15.27 -15.82
CA ARG A 17 -7.82 -14.65 -17.12
C ARG A 17 -7.30 -13.22 -16.96
N ASP A 18 -7.88 -12.45 -16.05
CA ASP A 18 -7.47 -11.08 -15.76
C ASP A 18 -6.04 -11.04 -15.17
N VAL A 19 -5.72 -11.96 -14.25
CA VAL A 19 -4.36 -12.12 -13.71
C VAL A 19 -3.36 -12.49 -14.80
N LEU A 20 -3.71 -13.43 -15.68
CA LEU A 20 -2.86 -13.81 -16.80
C LEU A 20 -2.63 -12.63 -17.76
N CYS A 21 -3.62 -11.79 -18.01
CA CYS A 21 -3.45 -10.58 -18.83
C CYS A 21 -2.46 -9.61 -18.18
N LYS A 22 -2.57 -9.37 -16.86
CA LYS A 22 -1.62 -8.53 -16.10
C LYS A 22 -0.19 -9.07 -16.20
N LEU A 23 -0.01 -10.39 -16.11
CA LEU A 23 1.31 -11.03 -16.25
C LEU A 23 1.83 -11.00 -17.69
N GLY A 24 0.95 -11.19 -18.68
CA GLY A 24 1.30 -11.15 -20.10
C GLY A 24 1.89 -9.80 -20.52
N ARG A 25 1.39 -8.68 -19.97
CA ARG A 25 1.95 -7.34 -20.22
C ARG A 25 3.38 -7.18 -19.71
N ALA A 26 3.82 -8.01 -18.76
CA ALA A 26 5.18 -8.02 -18.23
C ALA A 26 6.18 -8.86 -19.06
N LEU A 27 5.72 -9.52 -20.15
CA LEU A 27 6.58 -10.32 -21.02
C LEU A 27 7.50 -9.41 -21.86
N PRO A 28 8.83 -9.61 -21.82
CA PRO A 28 9.79 -8.72 -22.49
C PRO A 28 9.61 -8.58 -24.00
N TRP A 29 9.17 -9.64 -24.68
CA TRP A 29 8.99 -9.66 -26.13
C TRP A 29 7.66 -9.07 -26.59
N LEU A 30 6.72 -8.84 -25.65
CA LEU A 30 5.43 -8.23 -25.96
C LEU A 30 5.45 -6.71 -25.86
N ARG A 31 6.51 -6.07 -25.33
CA ARG A 31 6.78 -4.60 -25.30
C ARG A 31 5.55 -3.67 -25.46
N GLY A 32 4.55 -3.78 -24.58
CA GLY A 32 3.38 -2.89 -24.59
C GLY A 32 2.28 -3.23 -25.60
N GLY A 33 2.40 -4.35 -26.32
CA GLY A 33 1.32 -4.95 -27.09
C GLY A 33 0.14 -5.30 -26.18
N THR A 34 -1.07 -5.02 -26.65
CA THR A 34 -2.29 -5.24 -25.89
C THR A 34 -2.51 -6.74 -25.69
N VAL A 35 -2.28 -7.23 -24.47
CA VAL A 35 -2.63 -8.60 -24.08
C VAL A 35 -4.12 -8.62 -23.75
N GLU A 36 -4.88 -9.13 -24.71
CA GLU A 36 -6.31 -9.28 -24.60
C GLU A 36 -6.69 -10.62 -23.96
N PRO A 37 -7.85 -10.70 -23.30
CA PRO A 37 -8.24 -11.91 -22.61
C PRO A 37 -8.47 -13.12 -23.52
N ASN A 38 -8.69 -12.88 -24.83
CA ASN A 38 -8.86 -13.93 -25.82
C ASN A 38 -7.52 -14.43 -26.37
N THR A 39 -6.48 -13.61 -26.35
CA THR A 39 -5.15 -13.95 -26.90
C THR A 39 -4.20 -14.48 -25.82
N VAL A 40 -4.44 -14.15 -24.55
CA VAL A 40 -3.60 -14.58 -23.42
C VAL A 40 -3.48 -16.11 -23.28
N VAL A 41 -4.46 -16.86 -23.79
CA VAL A 41 -4.46 -18.33 -23.74
C VAL A 41 -3.24 -18.92 -24.47
N GLN A 42 -2.78 -18.26 -25.53
CA GLN A 42 -1.59 -18.69 -26.29
C GLN A 42 -0.28 -18.46 -25.53
N LEU A 43 -0.30 -17.63 -24.49
CA LEU A 43 0.87 -17.24 -23.70
C LEU A 43 0.94 -17.97 -22.35
N VAL A 44 -0.03 -18.83 -22.03
CA VAL A 44 -0.16 -19.45 -20.70
C VAL A 44 1.08 -20.25 -20.33
N ASP A 45 1.63 -21.03 -21.25
CA ASP A 45 2.81 -21.86 -20.99
C ASP A 45 4.02 -20.99 -20.62
N ASP A 46 4.27 -19.93 -21.39
CA ASP A 46 5.35 -18.98 -21.13
C ASP A 46 5.15 -18.22 -19.81
N ILE A 47 3.90 -17.83 -19.52
CA ILE A 47 3.54 -17.14 -18.27
C ILE A 47 3.79 -18.06 -17.08
N LEU A 48 3.32 -19.32 -17.12
CA LEU A 48 3.45 -20.26 -16.02
C LEU A 48 4.90 -20.70 -15.79
N LYS A 49 5.68 -20.83 -16.88
CA LYS A 49 7.12 -21.12 -16.84
C LYS A 49 7.90 -19.99 -16.15
N ASN A 50 7.51 -18.73 -16.37
CA ASN A 50 8.21 -17.56 -15.84
C ASN A 50 7.47 -16.85 -14.68
N ARG A 51 6.47 -17.50 -14.07
CA ARG A 51 5.49 -16.88 -13.15
C ARG A 51 6.11 -16.00 -12.07
N ARG A 52 7.19 -16.44 -11.43
CA ARG A 52 7.84 -15.71 -10.32
C ARG A 52 8.48 -14.42 -10.82
N ALA A 53 9.21 -14.48 -11.92
CA ALA A 53 9.86 -13.31 -12.51
C ALA A 53 8.82 -12.31 -13.03
N LEU A 54 7.75 -12.80 -13.65
CA LEU A 54 6.65 -11.96 -14.15
C LEU A 54 5.88 -11.29 -13.03
N LEU A 55 5.58 -11.98 -11.93
CA LEU A 55 4.93 -11.39 -10.75
C LEU A 55 5.77 -10.24 -10.19
N MET A 56 7.07 -10.47 -9.95
CA MET A 56 7.96 -9.44 -9.41
C MET A 56 8.09 -8.24 -10.37
N ARG A 57 8.23 -8.49 -11.68
CA ARG A 57 8.32 -7.44 -12.69
C ARG A 57 7.02 -6.65 -12.81
N ALA A 58 5.87 -7.33 -12.82
CA ALA A 58 4.56 -6.69 -12.95
C ALA A 58 4.29 -5.75 -11.77
N VAL A 59 4.54 -6.19 -10.54
CA VAL A 59 4.40 -5.35 -9.33
C VAL A 59 5.34 -4.15 -9.40
N LYS A 60 6.62 -4.36 -9.70
CA LYS A 60 7.61 -3.28 -9.80
C LYS A 60 7.27 -2.24 -10.88
N ASN A 61 6.80 -2.70 -12.04
CA ASN A 61 6.41 -1.82 -13.14
C ASN A 61 5.20 -0.97 -12.76
N TYR A 62 4.21 -1.58 -12.11
CA TYR A 62 3.02 -0.88 -11.64
C TYR A 62 3.33 0.18 -10.58
N GLU A 63 4.20 -0.13 -9.62
CA GLU A 63 4.65 0.84 -8.61
C GLU A 63 5.37 2.03 -9.25
N LYS A 64 6.18 1.79 -10.29
CA LYS A 64 6.85 2.85 -11.06
C LYS A 64 5.86 3.73 -11.83
N GLU A 65 4.83 3.13 -12.44
CA GLU A 65 3.78 3.85 -13.16
C GLU A 65 3.00 4.79 -12.21
N LEU A 66 2.63 4.29 -11.03
CA LEU A 66 1.94 5.06 -10.00
C LEU A 66 2.76 6.27 -9.50
N GLN A 67 4.07 6.10 -9.37
CA GLN A 67 4.99 7.19 -8.99
C GLN A 67 5.11 8.26 -10.08
N ASN A 68 5.16 7.85 -11.36
CA ASN A 68 5.20 8.78 -12.48
C ASN A 68 3.92 9.61 -12.60
N GLU A 69 2.75 8.99 -12.42
CA GLU A 69 1.45 9.70 -12.44
C GLU A 69 1.36 10.75 -11.32
N SER A 70 1.81 10.40 -10.11
CA SER A 70 1.81 11.31 -8.95
C SER A 70 2.71 12.53 -9.15
N GLN A 71 3.79 12.41 -9.92
CA GLN A 71 4.68 13.53 -10.26
C GLN A 71 4.15 14.39 -11.41
N THR A 72 3.50 13.78 -12.40
CA THR A 72 2.96 14.49 -13.57
C THR A 72 1.75 15.36 -13.19
N ALA A 73 0.93 14.90 -12.23
CA ALA A 73 -0.20 15.67 -11.69
C ALA A 73 0.21 16.91 -10.87
N GLN A 74 1.48 17.01 -10.43
CA GLN A 74 1.99 18.19 -9.72
C GLN A 74 2.57 19.26 -10.66
N THR A 75 2.78 18.95 -11.94
CA THR A 75 3.38 19.87 -12.93
C THR A 75 2.38 20.57 -13.84
N THR A 76 1.07 20.36 -13.67
CA THR A 76 0.03 20.91 -14.59
C THR A 76 -0.71 22.15 -14.04
N GLU A 77 -0.32 22.71 -12.89
CA GLU A 77 -0.84 23.99 -12.37
C GLU A 77 0.29 25.00 -12.12
N CYS A 78 0.84 25.58 -13.20
CA CYS A 78 1.38 26.94 -13.20
C CYS A 78 1.84 27.35 -14.60
N ASP A 79 0.87 27.56 -15.50
CA ASP A 79 1.10 28.32 -16.73
C ASP A 79 0.91 29.81 -16.43
N SER A 80 2.01 30.54 -16.25
CA SER A 80 2.16 31.99 -16.48
C SER A 80 3.66 32.36 -16.46
N GLU A 81 4.28 32.32 -17.65
CA GLU A 81 5.52 33.03 -18.02
C GLU A 81 5.32 34.56 -18.02
N PRO A 82 6.35 35.42 -18.24
CA PRO A 82 7.81 35.26 -18.13
C PRO A 82 8.44 36.37 -17.25
N SER A 83 9.67 36.19 -16.75
CA SER A 83 10.48 37.36 -16.37
C SER A 83 11.98 37.10 -16.52
N GLU A 84 12.58 37.78 -17.49
CA GLU A 84 14.02 37.88 -17.69
C GLU A 84 14.69 38.62 -16.52
N SER A 85 15.87 38.16 -16.09
CA SER A 85 16.93 39.07 -15.62
C SER A 85 18.29 38.34 -15.56
N ASN A 86 19.21 38.86 -16.38
CA ASN A 86 20.63 38.53 -16.43
C ASN A 86 21.37 38.75 -15.08
N ARG A 87 22.36 37.91 -14.76
CA ARG A 87 23.81 38.28 -14.72
C ARG A 87 24.72 37.28 -13.96
N SER A 88 25.81 36.92 -14.66
CA SER A 88 27.23 36.96 -14.25
C SER A 88 27.84 35.92 -13.27
N ASP A 89 28.82 35.21 -13.83
CA ASP A 89 30.20 34.88 -13.38
C ASP A 89 30.50 34.13 -12.04
N SER A 90 31.30 33.08 -12.22
CA SER A 90 32.05 32.24 -11.24
C SER A 90 33.26 32.98 -10.62
N PRO A 91 34.21 32.37 -9.83
CA PRO A 91 34.38 30.99 -9.29
C PRO A 91 34.85 30.91 -7.80
N SER A 92 35.23 29.68 -7.36
CA SER A 92 36.25 29.34 -6.33
C SER A 92 35.66 28.95 -4.95
N SER A 93 36.06 27.88 -4.23
CA SER A 93 37.20 26.97 -4.31
C SER A 93 37.09 25.84 -3.23
N LYS A 94 37.70 24.67 -3.53
CA LYS A 94 38.29 23.65 -2.60
C LYS A 94 37.28 22.72 -1.86
N THR A 95 37.47 21.40 -1.73
CA THR A 95 38.70 20.59 -1.63
C THR A 95 38.38 19.10 -1.93
N LEU A 96 39.16 18.48 -2.81
CA LEU A 96 39.45 17.03 -2.90
C LEU A 96 40.33 16.64 -1.69
N ASP A 97 40.40 15.47 -1.06
CA ASP A 97 40.56 14.10 -1.57
C ASP A 97 40.58 13.17 -0.31
N LEU A 98 39.91 12.01 -0.33
CA LEU A 98 40.49 10.65 -0.49
C LEU A 98 41.08 10.02 0.78
N MET A 99 40.53 8.87 1.22
CA MET A 99 41.22 7.56 1.32
C MET A 99 40.44 6.54 2.18
N ASP A 100 40.03 5.44 1.55
CA ASP A 100 39.98 4.07 2.13
C ASP A 100 41.44 3.52 2.17
N PRO A 101 41.85 2.47 2.94
CA PRO A 101 41.22 1.13 2.89
C PRO A 101 41.44 0.10 4.07
N ILE A 102 40.74 -1.04 4.00
CA ILE A 102 41.14 -2.44 4.36
C ILE A 102 41.07 -2.98 5.84
N GLN A 103 40.19 -4.00 5.99
CA GLN A 103 40.26 -5.30 6.72
C GLN A 103 40.52 -5.41 8.25
N ALA A 104 39.59 -6.10 8.95
CA ALA A 104 39.77 -7.45 9.54
C ALA A 104 39.20 -7.65 10.97
N GLU A 105 38.40 -8.71 11.08
CA GLU A 105 38.23 -9.62 12.24
C GLU A 105 37.26 -9.29 13.40
N CYS A 106 36.74 -10.39 13.94
CA CYS A 106 35.58 -10.58 14.80
C CYS A 106 35.83 -10.20 16.27
N GLU A 107 34.78 -9.76 16.98
CA GLU A 107 34.44 -10.20 18.35
C GLU A 107 33.05 -9.64 18.76
N GLY A 108 32.13 -10.50 19.20
CA GLY A 108 30.89 -10.08 19.89
C GLY A 108 31.13 -9.93 21.40
N PRO A 109 30.09 -9.83 22.26
CA PRO A 109 28.70 -9.46 22.04
C PRO A 109 28.31 -8.24 22.90
N SER A 110 27.47 -7.32 22.40
CA SER A 110 26.88 -6.29 23.26
C SER A 110 25.38 -6.19 22.98
N TYR A 111 24.63 -6.70 23.96
CA TYR A 111 23.22 -6.50 24.22
C TYR A 111 22.80 -5.05 23.93
N LYS A 112 22.38 -4.77 22.71
CA LYS A 112 21.55 -3.61 22.44
C LYS A 112 20.22 -4.13 21.98
N GLU A 113 19.39 -4.31 23.01
CA GLU A 113 17.98 -3.95 23.03
C GLU A 113 17.41 -3.79 21.62
N ALA A 114 16.62 -4.78 21.21
CA ALA A 114 15.93 -4.81 19.95
C ALA A 114 15.09 -3.53 19.81
N THR A 115 15.72 -2.49 19.26
CA THR A 115 15.07 -1.28 18.79
C THR A 115 13.95 -1.77 17.90
N GLY A 116 12.73 -1.54 18.39
CA GLY A 116 11.52 -2.13 17.88
C GLY A 116 11.52 -2.13 16.36
N CYS A 117 11.13 -3.27 15.81
CA CYS A 117 10.79 -3.45 14.41
C CYS A 117 9.78 -2.37 14.01
N GLN A 118 10.25 -1.18 13.64
CA GLN A 118 9.47 -0.21 12.90
C GLN A 118 9.40 -0.72 11.47
N LEU A 119 8.52 -1.70 11.27
CA LEU A 119 7.95 -1.92 9.94
C LEU A 119 7.19 -0.64 9.60
N PRO A 120 7.50 0.01 8.46
CA PRO A 120 6.79 1.22 8.08
C PRO A 120 5.29 0.91 7.95
N PRO A 121 4.42 1.80 8.46
CA PRO A 121 2.99 1.69 8.23
C PRO A 121 2.78 1.73 6.71
N ASN A 122 2.05 0.75 6.17
CA ASN A 122 1.63 0.68 4.77
C ASN A 122 2.59 0.07 3.73
N HIS A 123 3.36 -0.97 4.05
CA HIS A 123 4.00 -1.76 2.98
C HIS A 123 3.00 -2.58 2.13
N TRP A 124 1.78 -2.82 2.62
CA TRP A 124 0.73 -3.53 1.87
C TRP A 124 -0.10 -2.64 0.93
N SER A 125 0.00 -1.31 1.04
CA SER A 125 -0.77 -0.37 0.22
C SER A 125 -0.02 0.08 -1.04
N LYS A 126 1.13 -0.51 -1.37
CA LYS A 126 1.88 -0.12 -2.58
C LYS A 126 1.70 -1.11 -3.72
N SER A 127 1.44 -2.38 -3.40
CA SER A 127 1.23 -3.43 -4.40
C SER A 127 -0.26 -3.61 -4.74
N HIS A 128 -0.91 -2.57 -5.25
CA HIS A 128 -2.32 -2.61 -5.65
C HIS A 128 -2.60 -3.49 -6.89
N LEU A 129 -1.58 -3.90 -7.64
CA LEU A 129 -1.77 -4.64 -8.89
C LEU A 129 -2.48 -6.00 -8.68
N PHE A 130 -2.17 -6.71 -7.60
CA PHE A 130 -2.72 -8.04 -7.29
C PHE A 130 -3.35 -8.08 -5.91
N LEU A 131 -4.44 -7.32 -5.74
CA LEU A 131 -5.27 -7.44 -4.54
C LEU A 131 -6.18 -8.67 -4.61
N PRO A 132 -6.50 -9.28 -3.46
CA PRO A 132 -7.60 -10.24 -3.38
C PRO A 132 -8.88 -9.64 -4.01
N PRO A 133 -9.66 -10.40 -4.79
CA PRO A 133 -10.85 -9.88 -5.47
C PRO A 133 -11.89 -9.22 -4.54
N CYS A 134 -11.92 -9.61 -3.26
CA CYS A 134 -12.81 -9.00 -2.26
C CYS A 134 -12.38 -7.59 -1.80
N ARG A 135 -11.16 -7.14 -2.14
CA ARG A 135 -10.59 -5.87 -1.66
C ARG A 135 -10.53 -4.78 -2.73
N VAL A 136 -11.03 -5.06 -3.94
CA VAL A 136 -11.00 -4.10 -5.06
C VAL A 136 -12.08 -3.02 -4.88
N ASP A 137 -13.20 -3.33 -4.21
CA ASP A 137 -14.37 -2.45 -4.06
C ASP A 137 -14.67 -2.10 -2.59
N ALA A 138 -13.70 -2.22 -1.68
CA ALA A 138 -13.93 -1.92 -0.27
C ALA A 138 -14.07 -0.40 -0.06
N PRO A 139 -15.18 0.09 0.51
CA PRO A 139 -15.30 1.49 0.90
C PRO A 139 -14.14 1.82 1.85
N GLN A 140 -13.40 2.88 1.56
CA GLN A 140 -12.43 3.40 2.53
C GLN A 140 -13.23 4.00 3.69
N PRO A 141 -12.88 3.69 4.97
CA PRO A 141 -13.47 4.40 6.07
C PRO A 141 -13.07 5.88 5.96
N GLU A 142 -14.06 6.76 5.94
CA GLU A 142 -13.88 8.22 5.90
C GLU A 142 -13.51 8.80 7.27
N VAL A 143 -12.80 8.00 8.08
CA VAL A 143 -12.46 8.35 9.46
C VAL A 143 -11.05 8.94 9.50
N THR A 144 -10.94 10.21 9.86
CA THR A 144 -9.71 11.00 9.86
C THR A 144 -9.07 11.08 11.25
N GLY A 145 -9.88 10.91 12.31
CA GLY A 145 -9.45 11.02 13.71
C GLY A 145 -9.51 12.45 14.28
N ASP A 146 -9.84 13.43 13.44
CA ASP A 146 -9.99 14.85 13.78
C ASP A 146 -11.46 15.28 13.78
N GLU A 147 -12.40 14.34 13.75
CA GLU A 147 -13.83 14.62 13.78
C GLU A 147 -14.26 15.18 15.14
N ASP A 148 -15.15 16.18 15.11
CA ASP A 148 -15.77 16.72 16.31
C ASP A 148 -16.65 15.65 16.98
N ILE A 149 -16.33 15.32 18.24
CA ILE A 149 -17.12 14.40 19.05
C ILE A 149 -18.21 15.20 19.76
N SER A 150 -19.48 14.91 19.45
CA SER A 150 -20.62 15.58 20.09
C SER A 150 -20.76 15.22 21.57
N ASP A 151 -21.25 16.15 22.40
CA ASP A 151 -21.55 15.90 23.82
C ASP A 151 -22.53 14.74 24.00
N SER A 152 -23.50 14.57 23.10
CA SER A 152 -24.42 13.43 23.13
C SER A 152 -23.74 12.07 22.93
N GLU A 153 -22.65 12.02 22.15
CA GLU A 153 -21.87 10.79 22.00
C GLU A 153 -21.14 10.47 23.30
N ILE A 154 -20.56 11.48 23.95
CA ILE A 154 -19.87 11.33 25.24
C ILE A 154 -20.85 10.92 26.33
N ASP A 155 -22.01 11.56 26.40
CA ASP A 155 -23.05 11.31 27.40
C ASP A 155 -23.59 9.88 27.35
N SER A 156 -23.59 9.25 26.17
CA SER A 156 -24.01 7.85 26.01
C SER A 156 -23.16 6.85 26.81
N TYR A 157 -21.92 7.23 27.15
CA TYR A 157 -21.02 6.42 27.97
C TYR A 157 -21.10 6.73 29.47
N ILE A 158 -21.78 7.81 29.86
CA ILE A 158 -21.94 8.22 31.25
C ILE A 158 -23.20 7.56 31.81
N ARG A 159 -23.08 6.89 32.96
CA ARG A 159 -24.25 6.28 33.63
C ARG A 159 -25.23 7.36 34.07
N SER A 160 -26.50 7.10 33.83
CA SER A 160 -27.60 7.90 34.37
C SER A 160 -27.67 7.81 35.90
N GLN A 161 -28.35 8.78 36.51
CA GLN A 161 -28.53 8.83 37.96
C GLN A 161 -29.24 7.58 38.49
N ASP A 162 -30.26 7.08 37.78
CA ASP A 162 -31.00 5.87 38.14
C ASP A 162 -30.11 4.63 38.12
N GLU A 163 -29.24 4.50 37.12
CA GLU A 163 -28.27 3.41 37.03
C GLU A 163 -27.26 3.44 38.18
N ILE A 164 -26.80 4.62 38.57
CA ILE A 164 -25.89 4.82 39.70
C ILE A 164 -26.56 4.39 41.01
N GLU A 165 -27.80 4.84 41.24
CA GLU A 165 -28.54 4.50 42.46
C GLU A 165 -28.81 3.00 42.56
N MET A 166 -29.23 2.38 41.45
CA MET A 166 -29.42 0.94 41.38
C MET A 166 -28.11 0.19 41.68
N TYR A 167 -27.01 0.62 41.05
CA TYR A 167 -25.69 0.03 41.26
C TYR A 167 -25.26 0.11 42.73
N LEU A 168 -25.41 1.28 43.36
CA LEU A 168 -25.06 1.47 44.76
C LEU A 168 -25.90 0.60 45.70
N LYS A 169 -27.21 0.48 45.43
CA LYS A 169 -28.11 -0.37 46.20
C LYS A 169 -27.71 -1.84 46.14
N VAL A 170 -27.41 -2.35 44.94
CA VAL A 170 -26.96 -3.74 44.75
C VAL A 170 -25.60 -3.95 45.42
N ARG A 171 -24.65 -3.03 45.24
CA ARG A 171 -23.32 -3.09 45.84
C ARG A 171 -23.39 -3.10 47.38
N LYS A 172 -24.29 -2.34 47.98
CA LYS A 172 -24.50 -2.32 49.44
C LYS A 172 -24.99 -3.68 49.94
N LYS A 173 -26.01 -4.25 49.29
CA LYS A 173 -26.55 -5.57 49.63
C LYS A 173 -25.47 -6.67 49.55
N LEU A 174 -24.64 -6.63 48.51
CA LEU A 174 -23.56 -7.62 48.34
C LEU A 174 -22.50 -7.54 49.43
N LYS A 175 -22.26 -6.36 50.02
CA LYS A 175 -21.32 -6.18 51.14
C LYS A 175 -21.90 -6.57 52.50
N GLU A 176 -23.22 -6.61 52.61
CA GLU A 176 -23.96 -7.02 53.81
C GLU A 176 -24.20 -8.54 53.86
N THR A 177 -23.83 -9.26 52.79
CA THR A 177 -23.88 -10.73 52.69
C THR A 177 -22.49 -11.29 52.95
#